data_AF-A0A7R8ZZ57-F1
#
_entry.id   AF-A0A7R8ZZ57-F1
#
_cell.length_a   1.000
_cell.length_b   1.000
_cell.length_c   1.000
_cell.angle_alpha   90.00
_cell.angle_beta   90.00
_cell.angle_gamma   90.00
#
_symmetry.space_group_name_H-M   'P 1'
#
loop_
_entity.id
_entity.type
_entity.pdbx_description
1 polymer ?
#
loop_
_entity_poly.entity_id
_entity_poly.type
_entity_poly.pdbx_seq_one_letter_code
_entity_poly.pdbx_strand_id
1 'polypeptide(L)' 'MQMVYGKDMMLWKWQVPKVPMMEHAVDIVQQADILVVVGTSLQVYPAAGLMYEAPVHCDKFLIDPRPNLDAITDNIR' A
#
# COMPACT_ATOMS: atom_id res chain seq x y z
N MET A 1 10.44 3.20 -8.27
CA MET A 1 11.60 2.30 -8.12
C MET A 1 12.69 2.78 -9.06
N GLN A 2 13.78 3.33 -8.55
CA GLN A 2 14.90 3.76 -9.38
C GLN A 2 16.11 2.88 -9.04
N MET A 3 16.64 2.18 -10.03
CA MET A 3 17.94 1.52 -9.92
C MET A 3 19.01 2.52 -10.34
N VAL A 4 20.04 2.70 -9.50
CA VAL A 4 21.26 3.42 -9.87
C VAL A 4 22.42 2.44 -9.72
N TYR A 5 23.13 2.21 -10.83
CA TYR A 5 24.35 1.41 -10.90
C TYR A 5 25.56 2.31 -10.67
N GLY A 6 26.35 2.05 -9.63
CA GLY A 6 27.60 2.77 -9.36
C GLY A 6 28.25 2.37 -8.03
N LYS A 7 29.55 2.09 -8.05
CA LYS A 7 30.32 1.33 -7.05
C LYS A 7 30.56 2.03 -5.71
N ASP A 8 30.13 3.29 -5.54
CA ASP A 8 30.35 4.10 -4.32
C ASP A 8 29.06 4.67 -3.73
N MET A 9 27.92 4.03 -4.00
CA MET A 9 26.65 4.45 -3.41
C MET A 9 26.42 3.63 -2.13
N MET A 10 26.51 4.31 -0.97
CA MET A 10 25.94 3.80 0.28
C MET A 10 24.56 3.23 -0.06
N LEU A 11 24.45 1.91 -0.01
CA LEU A 11 23.16 1.24 0.02
C LEU A 11 22.49 1.75 1.29
N TRP A 12 21.73 2.85 1.18
CA TRP A 12 20.60 3.10 2.05
C TRP A 12 19.57 2.02 1.72
N LYS A 13 19.93 0.76 2.03
CA LYS A 13 19.00 -0.32 2.23
C LYS A 13 18.16 0.19 3.38
N TRP A 14 17.02 0.76 3.02
CA TRP A 14 15.96 1.30 3.87
C TRP A 14 15.70 0.32 5.02
N GLN A 15 16.46 0.46 6.11
CA GLN A 15 16.26 -0.23 7.38
C GLN A 15 15.17 0.51 8.12
N VAL A 16 13.99 0.66 7.50
CA VAL A 16 12.82 1.02 8.29
C VAL A 16 12.60 -0.08 9.31
N PRO A 17 12.37 0.29 10.57
CA PRO A 17 11.95 -0.69 11.57
C PRO A 17 10.66 -1.37 11.11
N LYS A 18 10.48 -2.63 11.51
CA LYS A 18 9.21 -3.35 11.31
C LYS A 18 8.07 -2.46 11.79
N VAL A 19 7.03 -2.29 10.97
CA VAL A 19 5.80 -1.63 11.39
C VAL A 19 5.05 -2.60 12.31
N PRO A 20 4.97 -2.37 13.63
CA PRO A 20 4.55 -3.40 14.58
C PRO A 20 3.12 -3.90 14.35
N MET A 21 2.24 -3.00 13.88
CA MET A 21 0.82 -3.30 13.65
C MET A 21 0.53 -3.83 12.24
N MET A 22 1.55 -4.12 11.43
CA MET A 22 1.33 -4.53 10.04
C MET A 22 0.59 -5.87 9.95
N GLU A 23 1.07 -6.89 10.66
CA GLU A 23 0.46 -8.24 10.64
C GLU A 23 -1.01 -8.19 11.11
N HIS A 24 -1.27 -7.48 12.21
CA HIS A 24 -2.64 -7.28 12.69
C HIS A 24 -3.54 -6.53 11.69
N ALA A 25 -3.00 -5.54 10.97
CA ALA A 25 -3.75 -4.85 9.92
C ALA A 25 -4.06 -5.77 8.74
N VAL A 26 -3.13 -6.65 8.36
CA VAL A 26 -3.35 -7.70 7.35
C VAL A 26 -4.50 -8.61 7.78
N ASP A 27 -4.47 -9.12 9.01
CA ASP A 27 -5.50 -10.01 9.54
C ASP A 27 -6.90 -9.39 9.50
N ILE A 28 -7.01 -8.09 9.82
CA ILE A 28 -8.28 -7.35 9.74
C ILE A 28 -8.74 -7.22 8.28
N VAL A 29 -7.83 -6.81 7.40
CA VAL A 29 -8.17 -6.52 6.00
C VAL A 29 -8.58 -7.79 5.24
N GLN A 30 -7.99 -8.95 5.56
CA GLN A 30 -8.36 -10.24 4.98
C GLN A 30 -9.79 -10.68 5.32
N GLN A 31 -10.40 -10.10 6.36
CA GLN A 31 -11.76 -10.38 6.80
C GLN A 31 -12.76 -9.29 6.35
N ALA A 32 -12.30 -8.25 5.66
CA ALA A 32 -13.14 -7.11 5.33
C ALA A 32 -14.02 -7.39 4.11
N ASP A 33 -15.33 -7.15 4.24
CA ASP A 33 -16.26 -7.08 3.10
C ASP A 33 -16.11 -5.77 2.33
N ILE A 34 -15.68 -4.71 3.01
CA ILE A 34 -15.49 -3.36 2.43
C ILE A 34 -14.19 -2.76 2.97
N LEU A 35 -13.33 -2.25 2.08
CA LEU A 35 -12.12 -1.52 2.42
C LEU A 35 -12.19 -0.09 1.87
N VAL A 36 -12.17 0.88 2.79
CA VAL A 36 -12.16 2.31 2.44
C VAL A 36 -10.78 2.89 2.73
N VAL A 37 -10.14 3.40 1.70
CA VAL A 37 -8.84 4.07 1.77
C VAL A 37 -9.08 5.58 1.66
N VAL A 38 -8.57 6.35 2.61
CA VAL A 38 -8.84 7.80 2.67
C VAL A 38 -7.54 8.59 2.77
N GLY A 39 -7.39 9.61 1.92
CA GLY A 39 -6.35 10.63 2.04
C GLY A 39 -4.91 10.11 1.90
N THR A 40 -4.68 9.12 1.06
CA THR A 40 -3.35 8.57 0.78
C THR A 40 -3.12 8.38 -0.72
N SER A 41 -1.89 8.67 -1.16
CA SER A 41 -1.47 8.50 -2.54
C SER A 41 -1.24 7.05 -2.95
N LEU A 42 -1.28 6.11 -1.98
CA LEU A 42 -0.97 4.69 -2.17
C LEU A 42 0.46 4.41 -2.67
N GLN A 43 1.40 5.33 -2.43
CA GLN A 43 2.81 5.19 -2.84
C GLN A 43 3.75 4.75 -1.69
N VAL A 44 3.27 4.73 -0.45
CA VAL A 44 4.09 4.42 0.73
C VAL A 44 3.93 2.96 1.11
N TYR A 45 4.99 2.19 0.91
CA TYR A 45 5.09 0.80 1.36
C TYR A 45 5.70 0.74 2.77
N PRO A 46 5.26 -0.20 3.62
CA PRO A 46 4.35 -1.33 3.33
C PRO A 46 2.84 -1.01 3.33
N ALA A 47 2.40 0.13 3.88
CA ALA A 47 0.97 0.39 4.13
C ALA A 47 0.07 0.30 2.90
N ALA A 48 0.51 0.82 1.75
CA ALA A 48 -0.24 0.72 0.48
C ALA A 48 -0.49 -0.74 0.04
N GLY A 49 0.32 -1.68 0.53
CA GLY A 49 0.19 -3.10 0.25
C GLY A 49 -1.09 -3.73 0.81
N LEU A 50 -1.69 -3.13 1.86
CA LEU A 50 -2.91 -3.66 2.49
C LEU A 50 -4.08 -3.79 1.51
N MET A 51 -4.16 -2.96 0.46
CA MET A 51 -5.20 -3.10 -0.57
C MET A 51 -5.17 -4.44 -1.31
N TYR A 52 -4.01 -5.09 -1.35
CA TYR A 52 -3.82 -6.40 -1.98
C TYR A 52 -4.09 -7.57 -1.04
N GLU A 53 -4.21 -7.29 0.27
CA GLU A 53 -4.58 -8.29 1.29
C GLU A 53 -6.09 -8.45 1.42
N ALA A 54 -6.87 -7.48 0.91
CA ALA A 54 -8.32 -7.56 0.90
C ALA A 54 -8.80 -8.72 0.02
N PRO A 55 -9.79 -9.52 0.46
CA PRO A 55 -10.26 -10.66 -0.30
C PRO A 55 -10.91 -10.22 -1.62
N VAL A 56 -11.04 -11.15 -2.57
CA VAL A 56 -11.55 -10.85 -3.92
C VAL A 56 -12.98 -10.27 -3.90
N HIS A 57 -13.80 -10.68 -2.94
CA HIS A 57 -15.16 -10.18 -2.78
C HIS A 57 -15.24 -8.82 -2.07
N CYS A 58 -14.12 -8.31 -1.53
CA CYS A 58 -14.08 -7.06 -0.79
C CYS A 58 -14.25 -5.87 -1.75
N ASP A 59 -15.27 -5.07 -1.51
CA ASP A 59 -15.46 -3.81 -2.23
C ASP A 59 -14.45 -2.77 -1.74
N LYS A 60 -13.68 -2.21 -2.67
CA LYS A 60 -12.62 -1.24 -2.38
C LYS A 60 -13.00 0.16 -2.85
N PHE A 61 -12.81 1.14 -1.98
CA PHE A 61 -13.09 2.55 -2.26
C PHE A 61 -11.89 3.43 -1.95
N LEU A 62 -11.55 4.36 -2.85
CA LEU A 62 -10.54 5.39 -2.60
C LEU A 62 -11.19 6.76 -2.50
N ILE A 63 -11.13 7.37 -1.32
CA ILE A 63 -11.59 8.74 -1.06
C ILE A 63 -10.37 9.65 -0.99
N ASP A 64 -10.06 10.29 -2.11
CA ASP A 64 -8.99 11.27 -2.24
C ASP A 64 -9.47 12.47 -3.09
N PRO A 65 -9.31 13.72 -2.64
CA PRO A 65 -9.62 14.90 -3.46
C PRO A 65 -8.78 15.04 -4.73
N ARG A 66 -7.62 14.39 -4.79
CA ARG A 66 -6.67 14.38 -5.91
C ARG A 66 -6.04 12.98 -6.06
N PRO A 67 -6.82 11.98 -6.48
CA PRO A 67 -6.35 10.60 -6.52
C PRO A 67 -5.22 10.45 -7.55
N ASN A 68 -4.19 9.68 -7.18
CA ASN A 68 -3.19 9.24 -8.14
C ASN A 68 -3.76 8.08 -8.97
N LEU A 69 -4.35 8.38 -10.12
CA LEU A 69 -5.03 7.41 -10.98
C LEU A 69 -4.10 6.27 -11.44
N ASP A 70 -2.79 6.51 -11.55
CA ASP A 70 -1.82 5.48 -11.91
C ASP A 70 -1.61 4.42 -10.81
N ALA A 71 -1.95 4.76 -9.55
CA ALA A 71 -1.88 3.83 -8.42
C ALA A 71 -3.18 3.03 -8.23
N ILE A 72 -4.24 3.35 -8.99
CA ILE A 72 -5.54 2.69 -8.92
C ILE A 72 -5.51 1.48 -9.86
N THR A 73 -5.78 0.28 -9.32
CA THR A 73 -5.95 -0.94 -10.14
C THR A 73 -7.42 -1.12 -10.51
N ASP A 74 -7.70 -1.99 -11.48
CA ASP A 74 -9.03 -2.17 -12.12
C ASP A 74 -10.22 -2.49 -11.17
N ASN A 75 -9.97 -2.73 -9.88
CA ASN A 75 -10.97 -3.15 -8.88
C ASN A 75 -11.15 -2.17 -7.71
N ILE A 76 -10.74 -0.91 -7.84
CA ILE A 76 -10.98 0.15 -6.85
C ILE A 76 -11.99 1.13 -7.42
N ARG A 77 -13.06 1.40 -6.66
CA ARG A 77 -14.10 2.38 -7.00
C ARG A 77 -13.82 3.75 -6.39
#